data_AF-A0A127SXS1-F1
#
_entry.id   AF-A0A127SXS1-F1
#
_cell.length_a   1.000
_cell.length_b   1.000
_cell.length_c   1.000
_cell.angle_alpha   90.00
_cell.angle_beta   90.00
_cell.angle_gamma   90.00
#
_symmetry.space_group_name_H-M   'P 1'
#
loop_
_entity.id
_entity.type
_entity.pdbx_description
1 polymer ?
#
loop_
_entity_poly.entity_id
_entity_poly.type
_entity_poly.pdbx_seq_one_letter_code
_entity_poly.pdbx_strand_id
1 'polypeptide(L)'
;TVGEIGNISLYDAAENRSSQVYLSNKYTWDNGLTWTASARYDHARGAFVYQTPMSLTYVKDNPAYNYKTINALGQRENYTGDYVQSRMSCLNAGDIDELLFTTELSKKFSRSTLRVGLNEWLYNIDYASNTTMYDQSVAADGSYPVRVYDANKRDYYFYDFNKNASEYYKGTENKLAAYLTHDWDITDKLNA
;
A
#
# COMPACT_ATOMS: atom_id res chain seq x y z
N THR A 1 12.89 12.84 -15.65
CA THR A 1 11.66 12.90 -16.47
C THR A 1 10.93 14.16 -16.11
N VAL A 2 10.67 15.05 -17.07
CA VAL A 2 9.88 16.26 -16.83
C VAL A 2 8.44 15.79 -16.68
N GLY A 3 7.85 15.91 -15.49
CA GLY A 3 6.53 15.37 -15.20
C GLY A 3 5.45 16.12 -15.97
N GLU A 4 4.66 15.41 -16.77
CA GLU A 4 3.47 15.97 -17.42
C GLU A 4 2.35 16.08 -16.39
N ILE A 5 1.64 17.21 -16.38
CA ILE A 5 0.47 17.41 -15.54
C ILE A 5 -0.72 16.73 -16.23
N GLY A 6 -1.33 15.77 -15.54
CA GLY A 6 -2.51 15.05 -16.00
C GLY A 6 -3.60 14.98 -14.94
N ASN A 7 -4.79 14.55 -15.34
CA ASN A 7 -5.92 14.31 -14.45
C ASN A 7 -6.24 12.81 -14.42
N ILE A 8 -6.53 12.31 -13.24
CA ILE A 8 -6.90 10.91 -12.97
C ILE A 8 -8.04 10.88 -11.95
N SER A 9 -8.95 9.92 -12.04
CA SER A 9 -9.99 9.74 -11.01
C SER A 9 -9.40 9.10 -9.75
N LEU A 10 -10.05 9.28 -8.59
CA LEU A 10 -9.64 8.58 -7.37
C LEU A 10 -9.79 7.05 -7.50
N TYR A 11 -10.69 6.58 -8.36
CA TYR A 11 -10.89 5.16 -8.63
C TYR A 11 -9.67 4.57 -9.34
N ASP A 12 -9.24 5.22 -10.42
CA ASP A 12 -8.06 4.78 -11.18
C ASP A 12 -6.78 4.95 -10.36
N ALA A 13 -6.71 5.99 -9.52
CA ALA A 13 -5.57 6.20 -8.63
C ALA A 13 -5.42 5.11 -7.55
N ALA A 14 -6.50 4.38 -7.24
CA ALA A 14 -6.53 3.27 -6.28
C ALA A 14 -6.39 1.89 -6.95
N GLU A 15 -6.14 1.82 -8.26
CA GLU A 15 -6.02 0.56 -8.97
C GLU A 15 -4.76 -0.21 -8.55
N ASN A 16 -4.96 -1.50 -8.27
CA ASN A 16 -3.89 -2.45 -7.93
C ASN A 16 -3.67 -3.40 -9.10
N ARG A 17 -2.41 -3.67 -9.44
CA ARG A 17 -2.05 -4.64 -10.50
C ARG A 17 -0.82 -5.42 -10.06
N SER A 18 -0.74 -6.68 -10.47
CA SER A 18 0.40 -7.53 -10.18
C SER A 18 0.66 -8.50 -11.33
N SER A 19 1.92 -8.86 -11.52
CA SER A 19 2.36 -9.88 -12.46
C SER A 19 3.46 -10.71 -11.81
N GLN A 20 3.35 -12.04 -11.94
CA GLN A 20 4.25 -12.99 -11.32
C GLN A 20 4.79 -13.96 -12.36
N VAL A 21 6.08 -14.29 -12.24
CA VAL A 21 6.71 -15.39 -12.96
C VAL A 21 7.35 -16.33 -11.95
N TYR A 22 7.07 -17.63 -12.09
CA TYR A 22 7.62 -18.67 -11.24
C TYR A 22 8.33 -19.74 -12.07
N LEU A 23 9.54 -20.10 -11.64
CA LEU A 23 10.37 -21.14 -12.23
C LEU A 23 10.80 -22.12 -11.15
N SER A 24 10.75 -23.41 -11.45
CA SER A 24 11.12 -24.45 -10.50
C SER A 24 11.86 -25.58 -11.21
N ASN A 25 12.88 -26.09 -10.55
CA ASN A 25 13.64 -27.25 -10.95
C ASN A 25 13.73 -28.23 -9.79
N LYS A 26 13.61 -29.52 -10.13
CA LYS A 26 13.96 -30.61 -9.25
C LYS A 26 14.77 -31.61 -10.05
N TYR A 27 15.93 -31.98 -9.52
CA TYR A 27 16.79 -33.00 -10.09
C TYR A 27 17.13 -34.04 -9.02
N THR A 28 16.91 -35.31 -9.33
CA THR A 28 17.21 -36.43 -8.43
C THR A 28 18.22 -37.35 -9.07
N TRP A 29 19.31 -37.62 -8.36
CA TRP A 29 20.32 -38.60 -8.76
C TRP A 29 19.99 -39.98 -8.20
N ASP A 30 20.48 -41.02 -8.86
CA ASP A 30 20.28 -42.42 -8.44
C ASP A 30 20.88 -42.74 -7.07
N ASN A 31 21.82 -41.91 -6.59
CA ASN A 31 22.45 -42.09 -5.29
C ASN A 31 21.64 -41.51 -4.12
N GLY A 32 20.40 -41.09 -4.32
CA GLY A 32 19.55 -40.51 -3.27
C GLY A 32 19.84 -39.04 -2.96
N LEU A 33 20.65 -38.36 -3.78
CA LEU A 33 20.78 -36.91 -3.78
C LEU A 33 19.60 -36.30 -4.55
N THR A 34 19.07 -35.18 -4.07
CA THR A 34 18.06 -34.38 -4.74
C THR A 34 18.42 -32.92 -4.60
N TRP A 35 18.39 -32.20 -5.72
CA TRP A 35 18.54 -30.75 -5.76
C TRP A 35 17.20 -30.15 -6.17
N THR A 36 16.74 -29.17 -5.41
CA THR A 36 15.57 -28.35 -5.75
C THR A 36 15.99 -26.91 -5.78
N ALA A 37 15.59 -26.20 -6.84
CA ALA A 37 15.77 -24.76 -6.93
C ALA A 37 14.49 -24.13 -7.48
N SER A 38 14.10 -22.99 -6.92
CA SER A 38 12.99 -22.22 -7.46
C SER A 38 13.25 -20.73 -7.39
N ALA A 39 12.72 -20.01 -8.36
CA ALA A 39 12.77 -18.56 -8.44
C ALA A 39 11.37 -18.03 -8.69
N ARG A 40 11.00 -16.98 -7.97
CA ARG A 40 9.76 -16.23 -8.17
C ARG A 40 10.11 -14.76 -8.32
N TYR A 41 9.66 -14.16 -9.41
CA TYR A 41 9.69 -12.72 -9.58
C TYR A 41 8.26 -12.18 -9.57
N ASP A 42 8.04 -11.14 -8.79
CA ASP A 42 6.78 -10.42 -8.67
C ASP A 42 7.01 -8.95 -8.96
N HIS A 43 6.19 -8.37 -9.83
CA HIS A 43 6.07 -6.93 -9.99
C HIS A 43 4.63 -6.52 -9.65
N ALA A 44 4.48 -5.67 -8.66
CA ALA A 44 3.17 -5.23 -8.20
C ALA A 44 3.12 -3.71 -8.03
N ARG A 45 1.99 -3.13 -8.42
CA ARG A 45 1.57 -1.81 -7.99
C ARG A 45 0.52 -1.96 -6.91
N GLY A 46 0.83 -1.48 -5.72
CA GLY A 46 -0.10 -1.31 -4.62
C GLY A 46 -0.60 0.12 -4.56
N ALA A 47 -1.92 0.33 -4.56
CA ALA A 47 -2.50 1.66 -4.38
C ALA A 47 -3.77 1.61 -3.53
N PHE A 48 -3.93 2.65 -2.70
CA PHE A 48 -5.07 2.79 -1.81
C PHE A 48 -5.37 4.27 -1.53
N VAL A 49 -6.62 4.64 -1.75
CA VAL A 49 -7.15 5.97 -1.43
C VAL A 49 -8.13 5.84 -0.28
N TYR A 50 -7.96 6.67 0.75
CA TYR A 50 -8.89 6.72 1.87
C TYR A 50 -9.15 8.14 2.36
N GLN A 51 -10.26 8.30 3.07
CA GLN A 51 -10.68 9.58 3.64
C GLN A 51 -10.98 9.41 5.12
N THR A 52 -10.38 10.25 5.95
CA THR A 52 -10.59 10.23 7.41
C THR A 52 -11.25 11.53 7.87
N PRO A 53 -12.24 11.49 8.78
CA PRO A 53 -12.75 12.68 9.44
C PRO A 53 -11.68 13.25 10.40
N MET A 54 -11.45 14.56 10.31
CA MET A 54 -10.47 15.27 11.14
C MET A 54 -11.14 16.04 12.28
N SER A 55 -12.29 16.65 12.01
CA SER A 55 -13.08 17.35 13.02
C SER A 55 -14.53 17.51 12.56
N LEU A 56 -15.42 17.72 13.52
CA LEU A 56 -16.79 18.18 13.30
C LEU A 56 -16.96 19.48 14.09
N THR A 57 -17.34 20.56 13.42
CA THR A 57 -17.38 21.91 14.01
C THR A 57 -18.74 22.53 13.77
N TYR A 58 -19.36 23.05 14.83
CA TYR A 58 -20.56 23.89 14.72
C TYR A 58 -20.16 25.31 14.32
N VAL A 59 -20.69 25.79 13.19
CA VAL A 59 -20.29 27.05 12.56
C VAL A 59 -21.42 28.07 12.46
N LYS A 60 -22.68 27.64 12.67
CA LYS A 60 -23.85 28.52 12.58
C LYS A 60 -23.72 29.72 13.53
N ASP A 61 -24.08 30.90 13.03
CA ASP A 61 -24.14 32.14 13.80
C ASP A 61 -22.83 32.52 14.53
N ASN A 62 -21.70 31.94 14.10
CA ASN A 62 -20.39 32.23 14.66
C ASN A 62 -19.60 33.15 13.70
N PRO A 63 -19.35 34.42 14.07
CA PRO A 63 -18.72 35.40 13.19
C PRO A 63 -17.25 35.07 12.87
N ALA A 64 -16.62 34.12 13.58
CA ALA A 64 -15.27 33.66 13.27
C ALA A 64 -15.19 32.88 11.95
N TYR A 65 -16.31 32.33 11.46
CA TYR A 65 -16.35 31.49 10.26
C TYR A 65 -17.09 32.17 9.11
N ASN A 66 -16.56 32.03 7.90
CA ASN A 66 -17.16 32.55 6.67
C ASN A 66 -17.20 31.45 5.60
N TYR A 67 -17.92 30.37 5.90
CA TYR A 67 -17.99 29.23 4.99
C TYR A 67 -18.79 29.54 3.73
N LYS A 68 -18.25 29.13 2.58
CA LYS A 68 -18.85 29.27 1.26
C LYS A 68 -18.84 27.94 0.51
N THR A 69 -19.75 27.82 -0.44
CA THR A 69 -19.83 26.73 -1.41
C THR A 69 -19.64 27.29 -2.83
N ILE A 70 -19.35 26.42 -3.79
CA ILE A 70 -19.33 26.72 -5.22
C ILE A 70 -20.43 25.85 -5.83
N ASN A 71 -21.44 26.49 -6.41
CA ASN A 71 -22.56 25.78 -7.01
C ASN A 71 -22.16 25.15 -8.37
N ALA A 72 -23.06 24.40 -8.99
CA ALA A 72 -22.82 23.74 -10.27
C ALA A 72 -22.48 24.70 -11.43
N LEU A 73 -22.79 26.00 -11.28
CA LEU A 73 -22.47 27.06 -12.23
C LEU A 73 -21.14 27.76 -11.92
N GLY A 74 -20.39 27.29 -10.92
CA GLY A 74 -19.12 27.90 -10.50
C GLY A 74 -19.29 29.16 -9.65
N GLN A 75 -20.51 29.51 -9.23
CA GLN A 75 -20.77 30.70 -8.44
C GLN A 75 -20.56 30.43 -6.95
N ARG A 76 -19.96 31.39 -6.26
CA ARG A 76 -19.69 31.32 -4.82
C ARG A 76 -20.92 31.73 -4.03
N GLU A 77 -21.39 30.86 -3.15
CA GLU A 77 -22.57 31.08 -2.30
C GLU A 77 -22.19 30.93 -0.82
N ASN A 78 -22.93 31.59 0.07
CA ASN A 78 -22.72 31.41 1.50
C ASN A 78 -23.23 30.02 1.93
N TYR A 79 -22.43 29.31 2.73
CA TYR A 79 -22.88 28.08 3.35
C TYR A 79 -23.78 28.41 4.54
N THR A 80 -24.99 27.84 4.56
CA THR A 80 -26.01 28.10 5.59
C THR A 80 -26.24 26.92 6.54
N GLY A 81 -25.44 25.86 6.42
CA GLY A 81 -25.57 24.68 7.28
C GLY A 81 -24.92 24.88 8.66
N ASP A 82 -25.36 24.07 9.62
CA ASP A 82 -25.00 24.26 11.02
C ASP A 82 -23.60 23.74 11.36
N TYR A 83 -23.18 22.68 10.69
CA TYR A 83 -21.91 22.01 10.93
C TYR A 83 -21.06 21.93 9.67
N VAL A 84 -19.74 21.91 9.87
CA VAL A 84 -18.73 21.59 8.87
C VAL A 84 -17.89 20.44 9.39
N GLN A 85 -17.57 19.49 8.50
CA GLN A 85 -16.65 18.41 8.79
C GLN A 85 -15.36 18.58 7.99
N SER A 86 -14.24 18.72 8.68
CA SER A 86 -12.93 18.66 8.05
C SER A 86 -12.55 17.20 7.78
N ARG A 87 -11.93 16.94 6.64
CA ARG A 87 -11.55 15.62 6.15
C ARG A 87 -10.15 15.68 5.58
N MET A 88 -9.43 14.58 5.71
CA MET A 88 -8.17 14.37 5.01
C MET A 88 -8.37 13.27 3.98
N SER A 89 -7.98 13.52 2.73
CA SER A 89 -7.81 12.49 1.72
C SER A 89 -6.34 12.08 1.67
N CYS A 90 -6.10 10.78 1.71
CA CYS A 90 -4.78 10.18 1.57
C CYS A 90 -4.76 9.33 0.31
N LEU A 91 -3.76 9.55 -0.54
CA LEU A 91 -3.49 8.77 -1.74
C LEU A 91 -2.17 8.07 -1.53
N ASN A 92 -2.18 6.75 -1.47
CA ASN A 92 -0.99 5.93 -1.27
C ASN A 92 -0.81 5.10 -2.53
N ALA A 93 0.38 5.14 -3.10
CA ALA A 93 0.71 4.29 -4.22
C ALA A 93 2.18 3.94 -4.19
N GLY A 94 2.50 2.71 -4.54
CA GLY A 94 3.87 2.30 -4.74
C GLY A 94 3.98 1.10 -5.67
N ASP A 95 5.14 0.99 -6.29
CA ASP A 95 5.53 -0.15 -7.09
C ASP A 95 6.55 -0.96 -6.29
N ILE A 96 6.40 -2.28 -6.31
CA ILE A 96 7.21 -3.25 -5.57
C ILE A 96 7.66 -4.32 -6.56
N ASP A 97 8.98 -4.48 -6.67
CA ASP A 97 9.60 -5.65 -7.28
C ASP A 97 10.10 -6.57 -6.17
N GLU A 98 9.76 -7.86 -6.26
CA GLU A 98 10.27 -8.90 -5.38
C GLU A 98 10.88 -10.04 -6.21
N LEU A 99 12.09 -10.47 -5.84
CA LEU A 99 12.67 -11.71 -6.30
C LEU A 99 12.91 -12.63 -5.10
N LEU A 100 12.29 -13.79 -5.11
CA LEU A 100 12.56 -14.88 -4.18
C LEU A 100 13.30 -15.99 -4.90
N PHE A 101 14.49 -16.33 -4.42
CA PHE A 101 15.26 -17.49 -4.88
C PHE A 101 15.44 -18.48 -3.73
N THR A 102 15.12 -19.74 -3.96
CA THR A 102 15.34 -20.82 -3.00
C THR A 102 16.10 -21.95 -3.67
N THR A 103 17.08 -22.51 -2.97
CA THR A 103 17.83 -23.69 -3.43
C THR A 103 18.14 -24.59 -2.26
N GLU A 104 17.91 -25.89 -2.43
CA GLU A 104 18.19 -26.91 -1.43
C GLU A 104 18.86 -28.11 -2.08
N LEU A 105 19.91 -28.61 -1.43
CA LEU A 105 20.50 -29.90 -1.70
C LEU A 105 20.15 -30.85 -0.55
N SER A 106 19.43 -31.92 -0.88
CA SER A 106 19.01 -32.96 0.05
C SER A 106 19.71 -34.28 -0.28
N LYS A 107 20.32 -34.92 0.71
CA LYS A 107 20.89 -36.27 0.59
C LYS A 107 20.14 -37.21 1.51
N LYS A 108 19.48 -38.20 0.92
CA LYS A 108 18.91 -39.34 1.64
C LYS A 108 19.97 -40.41 1.84
N PHE A 109 20.17 -40.80 3.10
CA PHE A 109 20.94 -41.97 3.53
C PHE A 109 19.98 -43.08 3.94
N SER A 110 20.50 -44.24 4.34
CA SER A 110 19.68 -45.38 4.72
C SER A 110 18.78 -45.14 5.95
N ARG A 111 19.19 -44.24 6.85
CA ARG A 111 18.49 -43.94 8.13
C ARG A 111 18.50 -42.45 8.49
N SER A 112 18.77 -41.59 7.51
CA SER A 112 18.77 -40.15 7.75
C SER A 112 18.60 -39.36 6.46
N THR A 113 18.23 -38.10 6.61
CA THR A 113 18.22 -37.13 5.50
C THR A 113 18.92 -35.86 5.94
N LEU A 114 19.96 -35.47 5.21
CA LEU A 114 20.65 -34.20 5.40
C LEU A 114 20.17 -33.21 4.33
N ARG A 115 19.83 -31.98 4.72
CA ARG A 115 19.51 -30.90 3.78
C ARG A 115 20.34 -29.67 4.09
N VAL A 116 20.86 -29.05 3.05
CA VAL A 116 21.50 -27.74 3.11
C VAL A 116 20.79 -26.87 2.10
N GLY A 117 20.33 -25.70 2.54
CA GLY A 117 19.62 -24.79 1.66
C GLY A 117 19.93 -23.32 1.90
N LEU A 118 19.59 -22.54 0.89
CA LEU A 118 19.74 -21.09 0.83
C LEU A 118 18.44 -20.49 0.30
N ASN A 119 17.98 -19.44 0.96
CA ASN A 119 16.87 -18.61 0.51
C ASN A 119 17.33 -17.16 0.45
N GLU A 120 17.01 -16.48 -0.64
CA GLU A 120 17.30 -15.07 -0.85
C GLU A 120 16.02 -14.35 -1.26
N TRP A 121 15.76 -13.22 -0.62
CA TRP A 121 14.68 -12.31 -0.96
C TRP A 121 15.30 -10.95 -1.30
N LEU A 122 15.05 -10.47 -2.51
CA LEU A 122 15.41 -9.13 -2.95
C LEU A 122 14.12 -8.34 -3.15
N TYR A 123 14.01 -7.21 -2.48
CA TYR A 123 12.90 -6.27 -2.61
C TYR A 123 13.42 -4.96 -3.17
N ASN A 124 12.69 -4.36 -4.11
CA ASN A 124 12.89 -2.99 -4.54
C ASN A 124 11.54 -2.27 -4.50
N ILE A 125 11.46 -1.18 -3.74
CA ILE A 125 10.22 -0.49 -3.46
C ILE A 125 10.38 0.97 -3.87
N ASP A 126 9.35 1.51 -4.53
CA ASP A 126 9.16 2.94 -4.79
C ASP A 126 7.73 3.31 -4.37
N TYR A 127 7.59 3.93 -3.21
CA TYR A 127 6.32 4.25 -2.57
C TYR A 127 6.23 5.74 -2.26
N ALA A 128 5.07 6.32 -2.55
CA ALA A 128 4.72 7.67 -2.17
C ALA A 128 3.29 7.75 -1.63
N SER A 129 3.12 8.54 -0.58
CA SER A 129 1.81 8.97 -0.09
C SER A 129 1.65 10.48 -0.12
N ASN A 130 0.49 10.91 -0.61
CA ASN A 130 0.10 12.31 -0.71
C ASN A 130 -1.15 12.55 0.11
N THR A 131 -1.21 13.70 0.77
CA THR A 131 -2.36 14.09 1.60
C THR A 131 -2.89 15.44 1.17
N THR A 132 -4.21 15.62 1.28
CA THR A 132 -4.86 16.92 1.15
C THR A 132 -6.01 17.01 2.14
N MET A 133 -6.18 18.20 2.70
CA MET A 133 -7.29 18.51 3.58
C MET A 133 -8.42 19.19 2.80
N TYR A 134 -9.64 18.98 3.26
CA TYR A 134 -10.81 19.71 2.77
C TYR A 134 -11.92 19.76 3.80
N ASP A 135 -12.80 20.74 3.65
CA ASP A 135 -14.01 20.85 4.44
C ASP A 135 -15.23 20.43 3.60
N GLN A 136 -16.20 19.77 4.24
CA GLN A 136 -17.47 19.40 3.62
C GLN A 136 -18.66 19.75 4.51
N SER A 137 -19.81 19.95 3.88
CA SER A 137 -21.08 20.14 4.57
C SER A 137 -21.49 18.88 5.35
N VAL A 138 -22.37 19.10 6.32
CA VAL A 138 -23.07 18.03 7.03
C VAL A 138 -24.55 18.17 6.72
N ALA A 139 -25.02 17.37 5.76
CA ALA A 139 -26.39 17.41 5.29
C ALA A 139 -27.34 16.85 6.35
N ALA A 140 -28.33 17.65 6.77
CA ALA A 140 -29.41 17.20 7.66
C ALA A 140 -30.53 16.45 6.91
N ASP A 141 -30.62 16.65 5.59
CA ASP A 141 -31.66 16.14 4.71
C ASP A 141 -31.28 14.83 4.00
N GLY A 142 -30.10 14.27 4.30
CA GLY A 142 -29.59 13.06 3.65
C GLY A 142 -29.00 13.28 2.26
N SER A 143 -28.88 14.52 1.79
CA SER A 143 -28.16 14.83 0.55
C SER A 143 -26.66 14.53 0.64
N TYR A 144 -26.00 14.41 -0.52
CA TYR A 144 -24.56 14.19 -0.54
C TYR A 144 -23.81 15.41 0.01
N PRO A 145 -22.77 15.22 0.84
CA PRO A 145 -21.92 16.30 1.30
C PRO A 145 -21.32 17.07 0.12
N VAL A 146 -21.38 18.40 0.21
CA VAL A 146 -20.75 19.30 -0.76
C VAL A 146 -19.49 19.90 -0.16
N ARG A 147 -18.51 20.20 -1.02
CA ARG A 147 -17.29 20.88 -0.57
C ARG A 147 -17.62 22.30 -0.13
N VAL A 148 -17.05 22.69 1.00
CA VAL A 148 -17.13 24.05 1.55
C VAL A 148 -15.73 24.57 1.86
N TYR A 149 -15.57 25.89 1.95
CA TYR A 149 -14.31 26.49 2.35
C TYR A 149 -14.56 27.74 3.18
N ASP A 150 -13.70 28.00 4.17
CA ASP A 150 -13.76 29.21 4.99
C ASP A 150 -13.05 30.36 4.26
N ALA A 151 -13.84 31.32 3.77
CA ALA A 151 -13.36 32.47 3.00
C ALA A 151 -12.49 33.45 3.83
N ASN A 152 -12.50 33.33 5.16
CA ASN A 152 -11.57 34.06 6.02
C ASN A 152 -10.13 33.48 5.96
N LYS A 153 -9.98 32.23 5.50
CA LYS A 153 -8.70 31.49 5.51
C LYS A 153 -8.18 31.17 4.11
N ARG A 154 -9.06 30.98 3.14
CA ARG A 154 -8.72 30.49 1.79
C ARG A 154 -9.80 30.83 0.76
N ASP A 155 -9.49 30.69 -0.52
CA ASP A 155 -10.39 30.95 -1.65
C ASP A 155 -10.81 29.69 -2.43
N TYR A 156 -10.35 28.51 -1.98
CA TYR A 156 -10.61 27.21 -2.58
C TYR A 156 -10.75 26.08 -1.53
N TYR A 157 -11.26 24.92 -1.98
CA TYR A 157 -11.66 23.81 -1.10
C TYR A 157 -10.52 23.02 -0.46
N PHE A 158 -9.46 22.78 -1.22
CA PHE A 158 -8.37 21.91 -0.82
C PHE A 158 -7.23 22.72 -0.21
N TYR A 159 -6.65 22.23 0.87
CA TYR A 159 -5.58 22.91 1.61
C TYR A 159 -4.64 21.90 2.28
N ASP A 160 -3.55 22.40 2.88
CA ASP A 160 -2.56 21.61 3.63
C ASP A 160 -2.05 20.37 2.85
N PHE A 161 -1.71 20.56 1.58
CA PHE A 161 -1.14 19.52 0.74
C PHE A 161 0.17 18.98 1.33
N ASN A 162 0.25 17.67 1.50
CA ASN A 162 1.40 16.93 2.01
C ASN A 162 1.96 17.42 3.35
N LYS A 163 1.11 18.05 4.18
CA LYS A 163 1.51 18.58 5.50
C LYS A 163 1.30 17.59 6.65
N ASN A 164 0.45 16.58 6.45
CA ASN A 164 0.06 15.62 7.47
C ASN A 164 0.78 14.28 7.25
N ALA A 165 0.04 13.21 6.95
CA ALA A 165 0.54 11.84 6.82
C ALA A 165 1.09 11.53 5.41
N SER A 166 2.05 12.33 4.96
CA SER A 166 2.73 12.13 3.67
C SER A 166 4.10 11.52 3.87
N GLU A 167 4.41 10.50 3.09
CA GLU A 167 5.61 9.69 3.20
C GLU A 167 6.14 9.38 1.81
N TYR A 168 7.45 9.20 1.73
CA TYR A 168 8.11 8.71 0.54
C TYR A 168 9.17 7.71 0.99
N TYR A 169 9.11 6.52 0.41
CA TYR A 169 10.05 5.45 0.68
C TYR A 169 10.51 4.84 -0.63
N LYS A 170 11.81 4.91 -0.88
CA LYS A 170 12.45 4.28 -2.02
C LYS A 170 13.72 3.58 -1.59
N GLY A 171 13.84 2.31 -1.93
CA GLY A 171 14.99 1.55 -1.53
C GLY A 171 14.94 0.10 -1.95
N THR A 172 16.09 -0.56 -1.73
CA THR A 172 16.28 -1.97 -1.99
C THR A 172 16.64 -2.67 -0.68
N GLU A 173 16.05 -3.83 -0.44
CA GLU A 173 16.35 -4.68 0.71
C GLU A 173 16.73 -6.09 0.22
N ASN A 174 17.81 -6.65 0.75
CA ASN A 174 18.20 -8.03 0.51
C ASN A 174 18.21 -8.80 1.83
N LYS A 175 17.54 -9.96 1.86
CA LYS A 175 17.53 -10.89 2.98
C LYS A 175 18.10 -12.21 2.50
N LEU A 176 19.13 -12.71 3.17
CA LEU A 176 19.74 -14.01 2.90
C LEU A 176 19.60 -14.90 4.12
N ALA A 177 19.07 -16.10 3.93
CA ALA A 177 18.98 -17.13 4.96
C ALA A 177 19.66 -18.42 4.46
N ALA A 178 20.52 -18.98 5.31
CA ALA A 178 21.11 -20.30 5.12
C ALA A 178 20.62 -21.24 6.20
N TYR A 179 20.39 -22.50 5.85
CA TYR A 179 19.97 -23.52 6.82
C TYR A 179 20.61 -24.87 6.55
N LEU A 180 20.71 -25.65 7.63
CA LEU A 180 21.11 -27.04 7.63
C LEU A 180 20.13 -27.80 8.52
N THR A 181 19.53 -28.86 7.98
CA THR A 181 18.66 -29.76 8.75
C THR A 181 19.15 -31.19 8.59
N HIS A 182 19.02 -31.98 9.65
CA HIS A 182 19.37 -33.39 9.63
C HIS A 182 18.29 -34.18 10.36
N ASP A 183 17.52 -34.95 9.60
CA ASP A 183 16.52 -35.87 10.15
C ASP A 183 17.19 -37.22 10.40
N TRP A 184 17.07 -37.75 11.61
CA TRP A 184 17.67 -39.03 12.01
C TRP A 184 16.58 -40.05 12.36
N ASP A 185 16.62 -41.21 11.71
CA ASP A 185 15.85 -42.39 12.09
C ASP A 185 16.72 -43.26 13.02
N ILE A 186 16.71 -42.94 14.32
CA ILE A 186 17.52 -43.64 15.33
C ILE A 186 17.16 -45.12 15.40
N THR A 187 15.86 -45.45 15.25
CA THR A 187 15.33 -46.82 15.24
C THR A 187 13.94 -46.83 14.62
N ASP A 188 13.62 -47.88 13.85
CA ASP A 188 12.31 -48.13 13.24
C ASP A 188 11.14 -48.14 14.25
N LYS A 189 11.44 -48.21 15.56
CA LYS A 189 10.48 -48.25 16.67
C LYS A 189 10.05 -46.89 17.25
N LEU A 190 10.69 -45.78 16.86
CA LEU A 190 10.38 -44.45 17.42
C LEU A 190 9.61 -43.54 16.46
N ASN A 191 9.55 -43.87 15.17
CA ASN A 191 8.88 -43.08 14.12
C ASN A 191 7.63 -43.79 13.55
N ALA A 192 6.97 -44.65 14.35
CA ALA A 192 5.76 -45.40 14.00
C ALA A 192 4.48 -44.65 14.40
#